data_AF-A0A078H1J5-F1
#
_entry.id   AF-A0A078H1J5-F1
#
_cell.length_a   1.000
_cell.length_b   1.000
_cell.length_c   1.000
_cell.angle_alpha   90.00
_cell.angle_beta   90.00
_cell.angle_gamma   90.00
#
_symmetry.space_group_name_H-M   'P 1'
#
loop_
_entity.id
_entity.type
_entity.pdbx_description
1 polymer ?
#
loop_
_entity_poly.entity_id
_entity_poly.type
_entity_poly.pdbx_seq_one_letter_code
_entity_poly.pdbx_strand_id
1 'polypeptide(L)'
;MLRKALVRAMDVYEFLAGRIRLNPSSGSLDVDCNGAGAGFVVAKSEYTLEELGDLVYPNPSCAKLVTSELQSLPKDDQPFFPFQVKADQAKDA
;
A
#
# COMPACT_ATOMS: atom_id res chain seq x y z
N MET A 1 -7.18 -13.77 -5.92
CA MET A 1 -6.17 -13.75 -7.01
C MET A 1 -5.04 -12.77 -6.74
N LEU A 2 -5.33 -11.49 -6.45
CA LEU A 2 -4.33 -10.41 -6.40
C LEU A 2 -3.21 -10.60 -5.36
N ARG A 3 -3.54 -10.98 -4.11
CA ARG A 3 -2.53 -11.27 -3.08
C ARG A 3 -1.50 -12.32 -3.53
N LYS A 4 -1.94 -13.40 -4.18
CA LYS A 4 -1.05 -14.47 -4.68
C LYS A 4 -0.14 -13.97 -5.82
N ALA A 5 -0.66 -13.09 -6.68
CA ALA A 5 0.15 -12.47 -7.72
C ALA A 5 1.22 -11.55 -7.14
N LEU A 6 0.88 -10.78 -6.10
CA LEU A 6 1.84 -9.92 -5.40
C LEU A 6 2.96 -10.74 -4.76
N VAL A 7 2.63 -11.84 -4.07
CA VAL A 7 3.64 -12.75 -3.50
C VAL A 7 4.63 -13.24 -4.57
N ARG A 8 4.14 -13.68 -5.74
CA ARG A 8 5.02 -14.10 -6.84
C ARG A 8 5.87 -12.97 -7.42
N ALA A 9 5.34 -11.75 -7.46
CA ALA A 9 6.13 -10.60 -7.89
C ALA A 9 7.28 -10.33 -6.90
N MET A 10 7.05 -10.55 -5.60
CA MET A 10 8.07 -10.36 -4.57
C MET A 10 9.19 -11.41 -4.64
N ASP A 11 8.96 -12.59 -5.21
CA ASP A 11 10.05 -13.55 -5.47
C ASP A 11 11.11 -12.96 -6.43
N VAL A 12 10.70 -12.07 -7.34
CA VAL A 12 11.60 -11.36 -8.27
C VAL A 12 12.06 -10.02 -7.69
N TYR A 13 11.17 -9.34 -6.94
CA TYR A 13 11.39 -8.03 -6.35
C TYR A 13 11.41 -8.13 -4.81
N GLU A 14 12.39 -8.85 -4.27
CA GLU A 14 12.43 -9.18 -2.83
C GLU A 14 12.43 -7.95 -1.92
N PHE A 15 13.01 -6.84 -2.38
CA PHE A 15 13.10 -5.59 -1.63
C PHE A 15 11.72 -5.01 -1.30
N LEU A 16 10.67 -5.34 -2.06
CA LEU A 16 9.29 -4.94 -1.77
C LEU A 16 8.79 -5.51 -0.44
N ALA A 17 9.39 -6.61 0.02
CA ALA A 17 9.09 -7.24 1.29
C ALA A 17 9.96 -6.70 2.45
N GLY A 18 10.76 -5.65 2.21
CA GLY A 18 11.69 -5.07 3.18
C GLY A 18 11.13 -3.90 3.99
N ARG A 19 12.05 -3.19 4.64
CA ARG A 19 11.81 -1.97 5.43
C ARG A 19 12.79 -0.88 5.04
N ILE A 20 12.39 0.38 5.12
CA ILE A 20 13.33 1.50 5.02
C ILE A 20 13.97 1.71 6.39
N ARG A 21 15.31 1.75 6.44
CA ARG A 21 16.08 1.99 7.66
C ARG A 21 17.10 3.10 7.42
N LEU A 22 17.31 3.95 8.42
CA LEU A 22 18.39 4.93 8.42
C LEU A 22 19.68 4.24 8.87
N ASN A 23 20.70 4.28 8.04
CA ASN A 23 22.02 3.79 8.37
C ASN A 23 22.72 4.79 9.32
N PRO A 24 23.00 4.42 10.58
CA PRO A 24 23.54 5.36 11.55
C PRO A 24 24.99 5.78 11.26
N SER A 25 25.73 4.98 10.48
CA SER A 25 27.14 5.23 10.16
C SER A 25 27.29 6.14 8.94
N SER A 26 26.48 5.95 7.91
CA SER A 26 26.55 6.75 6.67
C SER A 26 25.50 7.87 6.60
N GLY A 27 24.46 7.81 7.43
CA GLY A 27 23.28 8.69 7.35
C GLY A 27 22.37 8.44 6.14
N SER A 28 22.60 7.36 5.39
CA SER A 28 21.82 7.02 4.19
C SER A 28 20.55 6.25 4.54
N LEU A 29 19.50 6.37 3.72
CA LEU A 29 18.31 5.52 3.82
C LEU A 29 18.50 4.28 2.96
N ASP A 30 18.54 3.13 3.62
CA ASP A 30 18.75 1.83 2.98
C ASP A 30 17.46 1.01 3.05
N VAL A 31 17.26 0.14 2.06
CA VAL A 31 16.20 -0.88 2.10
C VAL A 31 16.78 -2.14 2.74
N ASP A 32 16.28 -2.46 3.92
CA ASP A 32 16.55 -3.71 4.61
C ASP A 32 15.65 -4.82 4.02
N CYS A 33 16.23 -5.65 3.14
CA CYS A 33 15.58 -6.79 2.48
C CYS A 33 15.41 -7.99 3.44
N ASN A 34 14.70 -7.79 4.55
CA ASN A 34 14.54 -8.79 5.62
C ASN A 34 13.38 -9.78 5.42
N GLY A 35 12.64 -9.67 4.32
CA GLY A 35 11.52 -10.57 4.02
C GLY A 35 10.31 -10.42 4.96
N ALA A 36 10.19 -9.33 5.72
CA ALA A 36 9.08 -9.08 6.64
C ALA A 36 7.72 -8.91 5.93
N GLY A 37 7.72 -8.79 4.60
CA GLY A 37 6.54 -8.76 3.75
C GLY A 37 6.00 -7.35 3.47
N ALA A 38 5.03 -7.29 2.55
CA ALA A 38 4.32 -6.06 2.17
C ALA A 38 3.01 -5.87 2.96
N GLY A 39 2.57 -4.62 3.02
CA GLY A 39 1.22 -4.30 3.42
C GLY A 39 0.22 -4.66 2.31
N PHE A 40 -0.86 -5.37 2.65
CA PHE A 40 -1.98 -5.60 1.73
C PHE A 40 -3.28 -5.20 2.41
N VAL A 41 -3.85 -4.07 1.96
CA VAL A 41 -5.05 -3.47 2.56
C VAL A 41 -6.24 -3.69 1.63
N VAL A 42 -7.35 -4.14 2.21
CA VAL A 42 -8.64 -4.23 1.52
C VAL A 42 -9.59 -3.27 2.20
N ALA A 43 -10.14 -2.35 1.43
CA ALA A 43 -11.10 -1.36 1.89
C ALA A 43 -12.40 -1.47 1.09
N LYS A 44 -13.49 -0.96 1.67
CA LYS A 44 -14.76 -0.76 0.99
C LYS A 44 -15.08 0.74 0.97
N SER A 45 -15.59 1.23 -0.15
CA SER A 45 -16.15 2.57 -0.29
C SER A 45 -17.67 2.50 -0.13
N GLU A 46 -18.27 3.56 0.40
CA GLU A 46 -19.73 3.76 0.38
C GLU A 46 -20.21 4.42 -0.92
N TYR A 47 -19.27 4.91 -1.73
CA TYR A 47 -19.54 5.55 -3.01
C TYR A 47 -19.26 4.61 -4.17
N THR A 48 -20.01 4.75 -5.26
CA THR A 48 -19.70 4.10 -6.55
C THR A 48 -18.54 4.82 -7.24
N LEU A 49 -17.91 4.17 -8.24
CA LEU A 49 -16.88 4.82 -9.04
C LEU A 49 -17.41 6.04 -9.82
N GLU A 50 -18.67 6.01 -10.26
CA GLU A 50 -19.30 7.15 -10.95
C GLU A 50 -19.51 8.34 -10.02
N GLU A 51 -19.88 8.11 -8.76
CA GLU A 51 -20.06 9.16 -7.74
C GLU A 51 -18.72 9.79 -7.33
N LEU A 52 -17.64 9.02 -7.40
CA LEU A 52 -16.29 9.50 -7.14
C LEU A 52 -15.78 10.43 -8.26
N GLY A 53 -16.42 10.38 -9.44
CA GLY A 53 -16.15 11.25 -10.57
C GLY A 53 -14.86 10.93 -11.31
N ASP A 54 -14.31 11.94 -11.98
CA ASP A 54 -13.07 11.79 -12.76
C ASP A 54 -11.85 11.79 -11.84
N LEU A 55 -11.16 10.65 -11.78
CA LEU A 55 -9.94 10.44 -11.02
C LEU A 55 -8.65 10.79 -11.80
N VAL A 56 -8.76 11.25 -13.06
CA VAL A 56 -7.59 11.62 -13.88
C VAL A 56 -6.79 12.75 -13.24
N TYR A 57 -7.47 13.69 -12.58
CA TYR A 57 -6.82 14.79 -11.88
C TYR A 57 -6.84 14.53 -10.36
N PRO A 58 -5.69 14.18 -9.74
CA PRO A 58 -5.64 13.94 -8.32
C PRO A 58 -6.01 15.21 -7.56
N ASN A 59 -7.10 15.12 -6.80
CA ASN A 59 -7.52 16.16 -5.86
C ASN A 59 -7.23 15.69 -4.42
N PRO A 60 -7.24 16.60 -3.42
CA PRO A 60 -6.94 16.23 -2.04
C PRO A 60 -7.81 15.10 -1.46
N SER A 61 -9.01 14.87 -1.98
CA SER A 61 -9.87 13.77 -1.54
C SER A 61 -9.33 12.40 -1.93
N CYS A 62 -8.51 12.29 -2.98
CA CYS A 62 -7.84 11.05 -3.37
C CYS A 62 -6.93 10.48 -2.28
N ALA A 63 -6.45 11.31 -1.34
CA ALA A 63 -5.71 10.85 -0.18
C ALA A 63 -6.49 9.83 0.66
N LYS A 64 -7.83 9.90 0.69
CA LYS A 64 -8.70 8.92 1.38
C LYS A 64 -8.76 7.57 0.67
N LEU A 65 -8.24 7.48 -0.56
CA LEU A 65 -8.17 6.25 -1.36
C LEU A 65 -6.86 5.50 -1.13
N VAL A 66 -5.89 6.09 -0.44
CA VAL A 66 -4.55 5.52 -0.22
C VAL A 66 -4.31 5.30 1.27
N THR A 67 -3.69 4.18 1.63
CA THR A 67 -3.22 3.92 2.99
C THR A 67 -1.81 4.44 3.13
N SER A 68 -1.61 5.48 3.94
CA SER A 68 -0.28 6.06 4.19
C SER A 68 0.51 5.25 5.21
N GLU A 69 -0.15 4.72 6.24
CA GLU A 69 0.48 3.97 7.33
C GLU A 69 -0.44 2.83 7.78
N LEU A 70 0.17 1.69 8.13
CA LEU A 70 -0.53 0.60 8.80
C LEU A 70 -0.50 0.86 10.30
N GLN A 71 -1.65 1.27 10.85
CA GLN A 71 -1.81 1.60 12.27
C GLN A 71 -1.48 0.43 13.22
N SER A 72 -1.51 -0.80 12.72
CA SER A 72 -1.12 -1.99 13.49
C SER A 72 0.39 -2.16 13.64
N LEU A 73 1.20 -1.34 12.97
CA LEU A 73 2.66 -1.43 12.97
C LEU A 73 3.28 -0.16 13.57
N PRO A 74 4.45 -0.28 14.23
CA PRO A 74 5.27 0.86 14.62
C PRO A 74 5.62 1.76 13.42
N LYS A 75 5.87 3.05 13.67
CA LYS A 75 6.22 4.01 12.61
C LYS A 75 7.53 3.68 11.91
N ASP A 76 8.49 3.13 12.65
CA ASP A 76 9.80 2.74 12.17
C ASP A 76 9.82 1.31 11.59
N ASP A 77 8.68 0.61 11.58
CA ASP A 77 8.54 -0.73 11.01
C ASP A 77 7.44 -0.83 9.95
N GLN A 78 7.18 0.28 9.27
CA GLN A 78 6.22 0.32 8.16
C GLN A 78 6.78 -0.44 6.93
N PRO A 79 5.94 -1.20 6.22
CA PRO A 79 6.37 -1.94 5.03
C PRO A 79 6.84 -0.98 3.95
N PHE A 80 7.91 -1.35 3.24
CA PHE A 80 8.41 -0.56 2.11
C PHE A 80 7.36 -0.41 1.00
N PHE A 81 6.53 -1.44 0.81
CA PHE A 81 5.50 -1.46 -0.22
C PHE A 81 4.12 -1.81 0.35
N PRO A 82 3.27 -0.81 0.69
CA PRO A 82 1.86 -1.03 0.96
C PRO A 82 1.04 -1.04 -0.33
N PHE A 83 0.16 -2.03 -0.49
CA PHE A 83 -0.75 -2.16 -1.61
C PHE A 83 -2.19 -2.15 -1.12
N GLN A 84 -3.02 -1.24 -1.62
CA GLN A 84 -4.44 -1.15 -1.25
C GLN A 84 -5.35 -1.47 -2.44
N VAL A 85 -6.37 -2.30 -2.18
CA VAL A 85 -7.53 -2.47 -3.05
C VAL A 85 -8.73 -1.86 -2.35
N LYS A 86 -9.52 -1.05 -3.08
CA LYS A 86 -10.81 -0.57 -2.60
C LYS A 86 -11.92 -1.05 -3.54
N ALA A 87 -12.92 -1.73 -2.99
CA ALA A 87 -14.15 -2.07 -3.71
C ALA A 87 -15.18 -0.95 -3.51
N ASP A 88 -15.92 -0.60 -4.54
CA ASP A 88 -17.02 0.35 -4.49
C ASP A 88 -18.34 -0.31 -4.05
N GLN A 89 -19.35 0.50 -3.71
CA GLN A 89 -20.70 -0.01 -3.51
C GLN A 89 -21.25 -0.50 -4.85
N ALA A 90 -21.85 -1.69 -4.87
CA ALA A 90 -22.67 -2.10 -6.00
C ALA A 90 -23.94 -1.25 -5.97
N LYS A 91 -24.30 -0.66 -7.11
CA LYS A 91 -25.60 -0.03 -7.25
C LYS A 91 -26.66 -1.15 -7.19
N ASP A 92 -27.40 -1.23 -6.10
CA ASP A 92 -28.53 -2.16 -5.99
C ASP A 92 -29.45 -1.92 -7.21
N ALA A 93 -29.64 -2.99 -8.00
CA ALA A 93 -30.41 -2.98 -9.25
C ALA A 93 -31.92 -3.00 -9.01
#